data_AF-A0A833HQS7-F1
#
_entry.id   AF-A0A833HQS7-F1
#
_cell.length_a   1.000
_cell.length_b   1.000
_cell.length_c   1.000
_cell.angle_alpha   90.00
_cell.angle_beta   90.00
_cell.angle_gamma   90.00
#
_symmetry.space_group_name_H-M   'P 1'
#
loop_
_entity.id
_entity.type
_entity.pdbx_description
1 polymer ?
#
loop_
_entity_poly.entity_id
_entity_poly.type
_entity_poly.pdbx_seq_one_letter_code
_entity_poly.pdbx_strand_id
1 'polypeptide(L)' 'MEEEVDENQAFVDIIRIAHDEWKSAEVFFENVTEPDLIDHAIYKMEAAKSRYIYLLKKAKEEGIKVNLS' A
#
# COMPACT_ATOMS: atom_id res chain seq x y z
N MET A 1 -20.34 5.83 -17.71
CA MET A 1 -19.08 5.81 -18.47
C MET A 1 -18.07 6.78 -17.87
N GLU A 2 -18.41 8.05 -17.59
CA GLU A 2 -17.48 8.96 -16.88
C GLU A 2 -17.30 8.60 -15.39
N GLU A 3 -18.38 8.23 -14.68
CA GLU A 3 -18.31 7.87 -13.24
C GLU A 3 -17.43 6.63 -12.97
N GLU A 4 -17.54 5.59 -13.79
CA GLU A 4 -16.74 4.35 -13.65
C GLU A 4 -15.23 4.58 -13.90
N VAL A 5 -14.88 5.54 -14.76
CA VAL A 5 -13.48 5.90 -15.02
C VAL A 5 -12.89 6.67 -13.82
N ASP A 6 -13.67 7.55 -13.21
CA ASP A 6 -13.29 8.31 -12.02
C ASP A 6 -13.09 7.41 -10.80
N GLU A 7 -14.00 6.45 -10.56
CA GLU A 7 -13.88 5.46 -9.49
C GLU A 7 -12.64 4.57 -9.63
N ASN A 8 -12.36 4.11 -10.86
CA ASN A 8 -11.16 3.31 -11.13
C ASN A 8 -9.88 4.12 -10.87
N GLN A 9 -9.86 5.40 -11.23
CA GLN A 9 -8.72 6.27 -10.99
C GLN A 9 -8.51 6.52 -9.49
N ALA A 10 -9.59 6.79 -8.75
CA ALA A 10 -9.55 6.94 -7.30
C ALA A 10 -9.03 5.65 -6.61
N PHE A 11 -9.42 4.48 -7.12
CA PHE A 11 -8.93 3.21 -6.60
C PHE A 11 -7.44 3.00 -6.86
N VAL A 12 -6.95 3.37 -8.05
CA VAL A 12 -5.51 3.36 -8.38
C VAL A 12 -4.74 4.30 -7.44
N ASP A 13 -5.29 5.47 -7.11
CA ASP A 13 -4.68 6.39 -6.16
C ASP A 13 -4.57 5.80 -4.75
N ILE A 14 -5.59 5.07 -4.29
CA ILE A 14 -5.55 4.35 -3.01
C ILE A 14 -4.44 3.30 -3.01
N ILE A 15 -4.24 2.59 -4.12
CA ILE A 15 -3.15 1.60 -4.26
C ILE A 15 -1.78 2.28 -4.18
N ARG A 16 -1.61 3.43 -4.85
CA ARG A 16 -0.37 4.22 -4.78
C ARG A 16 -0.08 4.69 -3.36
N ILE A 17 -1.08 5.22 -2.66
CA ILE A 17 -0.93 5.63 -1.25
C ILE A 17 -0.51 4.44 -0.38
N ALA A 18 -1.14 3.28 -0.54
CA ALA A 18 -0.77 2.08 0.22
C ALA A 18 0.67 1.60 -0.08
N HIS A 19 1.14 1.76 -1.32
CA HIS A 19 2.52 1.47 -1.69
C HIS A 19 3.50 2.44 -1.00
N ASP A 20 3.20 3.74 -1.00
CA ASP A 20 4.04 4.76 -0.36
C ASP A 20 4.07 4.59 1.17
N GLU A 21 2.95 4.23 1.78
CA GLU A 21 2.86 3.85 3.19
C GLU A 21 3.75 2.65 3.50
N TRP A 22 3.72 1.61 2.66
CA TRP A 22 4.58 0.45 2.83
C TRP A 22 6.06 0.83 2.71
N LYS A 23 6.43 1.63 1.72
CA LYS A 23 7.81 2.11 1.56
C LYS A 23 8.28 2.97 2.74
N SER A 24 7.41 3.83 3.26
CA SER A 24 7.71 4.60 4.47
C SER A 24 7.90 3.70 5.70
N ALA A 25 7.08 2.65 5.84
CA ALA A 25 7.20 1.70 6.95
C ALA A 25 8.46 0.81 6.84
N GLU A 26 8.86 0.45 5.62
CA GLU A 26 10.13 -0.25 5.33
C GLU A 26 11.33 0.61 5.76
N VAL A 27 11.37 1.89 5.34
CA VAL A 27 12.39 2.85 5.78
C VAL A 27 12.39 3.00 7.30
N PHE A 28 11.22 3.09 7.94
CA PHE A 28 11.13 3.19 9.40
C PHE A 28 11.72 1.96 10.10
N PHE A 29 11.40 0.76 9.62
CA PHE A 29 11.95 -0.49 10.15
C PHE A 29 13.47 -0.60 9.94
N GLU A 30 14.00 -0.15 8.80
CA GLU A 30 15.44 -0.15 8.55
C GLU A 30 16.23 0.82 9.46
N ASN A 31 15.58 1.89 9.93
CA ASN A 31 16.24 2.96 10.68
C ASN A 31 15.92 2.96 12.18
N VAL A 32 15.00 2.11 12.67
CA VAL A 32 14.66 2.06 14.10
C VAL A 32 15.85 1.53 14.91
N THR A 33 16.27 2.28 15.93
CA THR A 33 17.39 1.90 16.80
C THR A 33 16.95 1.53 18.20
N GLU A 34 15.75 1.94 18.60
CA GLU A 34 15.17 1.71 19.91
C GLU A 34 14.64 0.28 19.99
N PRO A 35 15.19 -0.60 20.86
CA PRO A 35 14.79 -2.00 20.94
C PRO A 35 13.29 -2.19 21.18
N ASP A 36 12.70 -1.33 22.01
CA ASP A 36 11.27 -1.36 22.37
C ASP A 36 10.34 -1.01 21.19
N LEU A 37 10.88 -0.43 20.11
CA LEU A 37 10.11 -0.04 18.93
C LEU A 37 10.27 -1.01 17.76
N ILE A 38 11.16 -2.01 17.84
CA ILE A 38 11.42 -2.97 16.75
C ILE A 38 10.14 -3.73 16.40
N ASP A 39 9.46 -4.30 17.38
CA ASP A 39 8.20 -5.05 17.15
C ASP A 39 7.11 -4.16 16.55
N HIS A 40 7.05 -2.88 16.98
CA HIS A 40 6.14 -1.90 16.41
C HIS A 40 6.46 -1.64 14.93
N ALA A 41 7.76 -1.48 14.60
CA ALA A 41 8.21 -1.25 13.23
C ALA A 41 7.92 -2.46 12.32
N ILE A 42 8.16 -3.69 12.80
CA ILE A 42 7.82 -4.93 12.09
C ILE A 42 6.33 -4.99 11.81
N TYR A 43 5.51 -4.79 12.85
CA TYR A 43 4.05 -4.84 12.71
C TYR A 43 3.55 -3.81 11.69
N LYS A 44 4.04 -2.57 11.76
CA LYS A 44 3.66 -1.50 10.85
C LYS A 44 4.02 -1.83 9.40
N MET A 45 5.23 -2.33 9.16
CA MET A 45 5.69 -2.75 7.83
C MET A 45 4.83 -3.87 7.26
N GLU A 46 4.60 -4.93 8.02
CA GLU A 46 3.82 -6.09 7.56
C GLU A 46 2.34 -5.72 7.35
N ALA A 47 1.76 -4.87 8.20
CA ALA A 47 0.40 -4.37 8.02
C ALA A 47 0.25 -3.56 6.73
N ALA A 48 1.17 -2.62 6.46
CA ALA A 48 1.13 -1.81 5.24
C ALA A 48 1.33 -2.66 3.98
N LYS A 49 2.28 -3.61 4.01
CA LYS A 49 2.50 -4.57 2.92
C LYS A 49 1.28 -5.44 2.65
N SER A 50 0.66 -5.97 3.70
CA SER A 50 -0.57 -6.78 3.59
C SER A 50 -1.70 -5.99 2.95
N ARG A 51 -1.91 -4.73 3.37
CA ARG A 51 -2.89 -3.82 2.78
C ARG A 51 -2.64 -3.59 1.29
N TYR A 52 -1.40 -3.28 0.91
CA TYR A 52 -1.02 -3.06 -0.50
C TYR A 52 -1.28 -4.31 -1.36
N ILE A 53 -0.85 -5.49 -0.89
CA ILE A 53 -1.08 -6.77 -1.61
C ILE A 53 -2.57 -7.07 -1.76
N TYR A 54 -3.38 -6.82 -0.73
CA TYR A 54 -4.82 -6.99 -0.79
C TYR A 54 -5.45 -6.10 -1.87
N LEU A 55 -5.08 -4.82 -1.92
CA LEU A 55 -5.61 -3.88 -2.91
C LEU A 55 -5.21 -4.26 -4.35
N LEU A 56 -3.98 -4.73 -4.57
CA LEU A 56 -3.56 -5.25 -5.87
C LEU A 56 -4.37 -6.47 -6.32
N LYS A 57 -4.67 -7.39 -5.40
CA LYS A 57 -5.52 -8.54 -5.71
C LYS A 57 -6.92 -8.09 -6.11
N LYS A 58 -7.50 -7.17 -5.36
CA LYS A 58 -8.82 -6.58 -5.66
C LYS A 58 -8.84 -5.88 -7.02
N ALA A 59 -7.82 -5.09 -7.35
CA ALA A 59 -7.70 -4.46 -8.67
C ALA A 59 -7.70 -5.49 -9.81
N LYS A 60 -6.97 -6.60 -9.61
CA LYS A 60 -6.91 -7.68 -10.59
C LYS A 60 -8.26 -8.38 -10.76
N GLU A 61 -8.99 -8.60 -9.68
CA GLU A 61 -10.33 -9.21 -9.69
C GLU A 61 -11.36 -8.31 -10.40
N GLU A 62 -11.22 -7.00 -10.26
CA GLU A 62 -12.08 -5.99 -10.89
C GLU A 62 -11.63 -5.58 -12.31
N GLY A 63 -10.50 -6.14 -12.80
CA GLY A 63 -9.97 -5.83 -14.14
C GLY A 63 -9.33 -4.43 -14.26
N ILE A 64 -9.07 -3.77 -13.14
CA ILE A 64 -8.49 -2.43 -13.06
C ILE A 64 -6.98 -2.51 -13.35
N LYS A 65 -6.53 -1.76 -14.36
CA LYS A 65 -5.09 -1.69 -14.69
C LYS A 65 -4.38 -0.71 -13.78
N VAL A 66 -3.53 -1.23 -12.91
CA VAL A 66 -2.68 -0.45 -12.03
C VAL A 66 -1.34 -0.21 -12.72
N ASN A 67 -1.05 1.02 -13.11
CA ASN A 67 0.28 1.44 -13.57
C ASN A 67 0.93 2.33 -12.50
N LEU A 68 2.00 1.86 -11.88
CA LEU A 68 2.76 2.59 -10.84
C LEU A 68 4.07 3.18 -11.39
N SER A 69 4.10 3.50 -12.68
CA SER A 69 5.27 4.05 -13.39
C SER A 69 5.61 5.46 -12.95
#